data_AF-A0A179DDV2-F1
#
_entry.id   AF-A0A179DDV2-F1
#
_cell.length_a   1.000
_cell.length_b   1.000
_cell.length_c   1.000
_cell.angle_alpha   90.00
_cell.angle_beta   90.00
_cell.angle_gamma   90.00
#
_symmetry.space_group_name_H-M   'P 1'
#
loop_
_entity.id
_entity.type
_entity.pdbx_description
1 polymer ?
#
loop_
_entity_poly.entity_id
_entity_poly.type
_entity_poly.pdbx_seq_one_letter_code
_entity_poly.pdbx_strand_id
1 'polypeptide(L)'
;MKAVVYSTQPFEKEFLAKANQKMHEITLISNALGMDTVNFAEGKDAVIVFTKDDLSAPVIQKLKEFGIKYITTRSADTTNIDKKAASAAGMKVANVPEDFSNLTKAGAYQKIAEQSIKNLNNWQANKCVGKACACGISCQKDFNSSKDSLSDDTQIL
;
A
#
# COMPACT_ATOMS: atom_id res chain seq x y z
N MET A 1 -7.00 4.76 -8.80
CA MET A 1 -7.41 5.38 -7.53
C MET A 1 -6.56 6.62 -7.28
N LYS A 2 -6.90 7.43 -6.27
CA LYS A 2 -6.08 8.59 -5.90
C LYS A 2 -5.08 8.19 -4.82
N ALA A 3 -3.81 8.51 -5.00
CA ALA A 3 -2.76 8.19 -4.04
C ALA A 3 -1.80 9.35 -3.84
N VAL A 4 -1.17 9.40 -2.67
CA VAL A 4 -0.06 10.30 -2.36
C VAL A 4 1.19 9.50 -2.00
N VAL A 5 2.34 9.87 -2.57
CA VAL A 5 3.65 9.28 -2.25
C VAL A 5 4.43 10.27 -1.39
N TYR A 6 4.78 9.88 -0.17
CA TYR A 6 5.61 10.67 0.75
C TYR A 6 7.09 10.31 0.61
N SER A 7 7.96 11.18 1.15
CA SER A 7 9.42 10.99 1.13
C SER A 7 9.95 10.70 -0.29
N THR A 8 9.38 11.32 -1.33
CA THR A 8 9.73 11.04 -2.72
C THR A 8 11.05 11.72 -3.08
N GLN A 9 12.03 10.94 -3.52
CA GLN A 9 13.29 11.46 -4.07
C GLN A 9 13.16 11.77 -5.56
N PRO A 10 13.92 12.76 -6.10
CA PRO A 10 13.81 13.16 -7.50
C PRO A 10 14.00 12.01 -8.52
N PHE A 11 14.91 11.08 -8.24
CA PHE A 11 15.19 9.95 -9.14
C PHE A 11 14.03 8.95 -9.23
N GLU A 12 13.11 8.94 -8.25
CA GLU A 12 12.01 7.97 -8.19
C GLU A 12 10.86 8.34 -9.11
N LYS A 13 10.76 9.61 -9.50
CA LYS A 13 9.66 10.15 -10.30
C LYS A 13 9.48 9.39 -11.62
N GLU A 14 10.58 9.10 -12.30
CA GLU A 14 10.55 8.41 -13.59
C GLU A 14 10.10 6.95 -13.44
N PHE A 15 10.64 6.23 -12.45
CA PHE A 15 10.27 4.83 -12.17
C PHE A 15 8.80 4.72 -11.78
N LEU A 16 8.31 5.62 -10.92
CA LEU A 16 6.89 5.68 -10.52
C LEU A 16 5.98 5.99 -11.70
N ALA A 17 6.36 6.95 -12.55
CA ALA A 17 5.57 7.30 -13.75
C ALA A 17 5.49 6.11 -14.73
N LYS A 18 6.64 5.45 -14.99
CA LYS A 18 6.73 4.26 -15.85
C LYS A 18 5.89 3.10 -15.32
N ALA A 19 5.99 2.81 -14.03
CA ALA A 19 5.22 1.76 -13.38
C ALA A 19 3.71 2.06 -13.37
N ASN A 20 3.32 3.32 -13.12
CA ASN A 20 1.92 3.73 -13.00
C ASN A 20 1.17 3.70 -14.32
N GLN A 21 1.82 3.99 -15.46
CA GLN A 21 1.18 4.03 -16.78
C GLN A 21 -0.13 4.85 -16.83
N LYS A 22 -0.22 5.91 -16.02
CA LYS A 22 -1.42 6.76 -15.84
C LYS A 22 -2.67 6.04 -15.29
N MET A 23 -2.52 4.86 -14.69
CA MET A 23 -3.62 4.08 -14.08
C MET A 23 -4.16 4.70 -12.79
N HIS A 24 -3.30 5.39 -12.05
CA HIS A 24 -3.67 6.08 -10.81
C HIS A 24 -3.31 7.56 -10.85
N GLU A 25 -4.09 8.37 -10.13
CA GLU A 25 -3.77 9.78 -9.90
C GLU A 25 -2.82 9.87 -8.70
N ILE A 26 -1.53 10.09 -8.98
CA ILE A 26 -0.48 10.08 -7.97
C ILE A 26 0.04 11.50 -7.72
N THR A 27 -0.05 11.94 -6.47
CA THR A 27 0.59 13.15 -5.98
C THR A 27 1.93 12.78 -5.32
N LEU A 28 3.02 13.45 -5.69
CA LEU A 28 4.36 13.19 -5.13
C LEU A 28 4.75 14.30 -4.16
N ILE A 29 5.09 13.93 -2.94
CA ILE A 29 5.50 14.83 -1.85
C ILE A 29 6.92 14.45 -1.41
N SER A 30 7.80 15.45 -1.28
CA SER A 30 9.18 15.23 -0.84
C SER A 30 9.33 15.18 0.68
N ASN A 31 8.38 15.76 1.43
CA ASN A 31 8.34 15.67 2.89
C ASN A 31 7.96 14.28 3.36
N ALA A 32 8.49 13.88 4.52
CA ALA A 32 8.08 12.67 5.20
C ALA A 32 6.64 12.79 5.71
N LEU A 33 5.92 11.66 5.75
CA LEU A 33 4.63 11.59 6.41
C LEU A 33 4.82 11.74 7.92
N GLY A 34 4.04 12.64 8.51
CA GLY A 34 3.93 12.87 9.95
C GLY A 34 2.75 13.79 10.22
N MET A 35 2.52 14.17 11.48
CA MET A 35 1.36 14.99 11.86
C MET A 35 1.28 16.34 11.12
N ASP A 36 2.43 16.94 10.79
CA ASP A 36 2.48 18.23 10.08
C ASP A 36 2.19 18.12 8.58
N THR A 37 2.26 16.91 8.01
CA THR A 37 2.18 16.67 6.56
C THR A 37 1.07 15.70 6.16
N VAL A 38 0.39 15.09 7.13
CA VAL A 38 -0.69 14.10 6.92
C VAL A 38 -1.86 14.67 6.10
N ASN A 39 -2.05 15.99 6.12
CA ASN A 39 -3.07 16.69 5.34
C ASN A 39 -2.92 16.50 3.82
N PHE A 40 -1.73 16.18 3.29
CA PHE A 40 -1.58 15.87 1.86
C PHE A 40 -2.29 14.57 1.44
N ALA A 41 -2.72 13.74 2.40
CA ALA A 41 -3.53 12.55 2.15
C ALA A 41 -5.04 12.85 2.00
N GLU A 42 -5.49 14.06 2.28
CA GLU A 42 -6.91 14.40 2.18
C GLU A 42 -7.45 14.19 0.75
N GLY A 43 -8.61 13.54 0.65
CA GLY A 43 -9.23 13.20 -0.64
C GLY A 43 -8.51 12.12 -1.45
N LYS A 44 -7.57 11.38 -0.85
CA LYS A 44 -6.88 10.22 -1.45
C LYS A 44 -7.46 8.92 -0.90
N ASP A 45 -7.27 7.84 -1.65
CA ASP A 45 -7.64 6.49 -1.23
C ASP A 45 -6.47 5.77 -0.52
N ALA A 46 -5.23 6.13 -0.90
CA ALA A 46 -4.03 5.43 -0.50
C ALA A 46 -2.85 6.36 -0.18
N VAL A 47 -2.00 5.93 0.74
CA VAL A 47 -0.66 6.49 0.95
C VAL A 47 0.42 5.49 0.53
N ILE A 48 1.44 5.99 -0.16
CA ILE A 48 2.67 5.27 -0.51
C ILE A 48 3.79 5.88 0.34
N VAL A 49 4.42 5.06 1.18
CA VAL A 49 5.38 5.51 2.20
C VAL A 49 6.75 4.84 2.03
N PHE A 50 7.70 5.22 2.87
CA PHE A 50 8.99 4.60 3.05
C PHE A 50 9.35 4.44 4.53
N THR A 51 10.48 3.82 4.85
CA THR A 51 10.84 3.42 6.23
C THR A 51 11.04 4.58 7.22
N LYS A 52 11.23 5.80 6.71
CA LYS A 52 11.39 7.03 7.52
C LYS A 52 10.09 7.77 7.79
N ASP A 53 8.98 7.35 7.17
CA ASP A 53 7.67 7.95 7.38
C ASP A 53 7.05 7.47 8.70
N ASP A 54 6.32 8.35 9.38
CA ASP A 54 5.61 8.04 10.62
C ASP A 54 4.27 7.37 10.32
N LEU A 55 4.14 6.12 10.75
CA LEU A 55 2.90 5.35 10.75
C LEU A 55 2.58 4.82 12.16
N SER A 56 2.80 5.68 13.16
CA SER A 56 2.31 5.50 14.52
C SER A 56 0.78 5.60 14.58
N ALA A 57 0.20 5.13 15.69
CA ALA A 57 -1.25 5.16 15.90
C ALA A 57 -1.90 6.55 15.72
N PRO A 58 -1.32 7.67 16.21
CA PRO A 58 -1.88 9.00 15.97
C PRO A 58 -1.97 9.37 14.48
N VAL A 59 -0.91 9.09 13.71
CA VAL A 59 -0.90 9.39 12.26
C VAL A 59 -1.91 8.50 11.54
N ILE A 60 -1.96 7.21 11.86
CA ILE A 60 -2.94 6.28 11.27
C ILE A 60 -4.38 6.71 11.58
N GLN A 61 -4.65 7.15 12.81
CA GLN A 61 -5.97 7.67 13.17
C GLN A 61 -6.31 8.90 12.34
N LYS A 62 -5.35 9.81 12.11
CA LYS A 62 -5.59 10.97 11.26
C LYS A 62 -5.83 10.60 9.79
N LEU A 63 -5.08 9.64 9.26
CA LEU A 63 -5.32 9.08 7.93
C LEU A 63 -6.74 8.48 7.81
N LYS A 64 -7.25 7.84 8.88
CA LYS A 64 -8.60 7.28 8.92
C LYS A 64 -9.66 8.35 8.80
N GLU A 65 -9.48 9.49 9.49
CA GLU A 65 -10.37 10.65 9.38
C GLU A 65 -10.46 11.19 7.96
N PHE A 66 -9.36 11.13 7.20
CA PHE A 66 -9.33 11.49 5.78
C PHE A 66 -9.87 10.41 4.84
N GLY A 67 -10.31 9.27 5.37
CA GLY A 67 -10.89 8.17 4.59
C GLY A 67 -9.87 7.32 3.86
N ILE A 68 -8.59 7.36 4.26
CA ILE A 68 -7.55 6.50 3.69
C ILE A 68 -7.86 5.04 4.00
N LYS A 69 -7.77 4.20 2.96
CA LYS A 69 -8.10 2.77 3.04
C LYS A 69 -6.85 1.90 2.94
N TYR A 70 -5.80 2.43 2.32
CA TYR A 70 -4.65 1.64 1.89
C TYR A 70 -3.32 2.31 2.25
N ILE A 71 -2.41 1.51 2.79
CA ILE A 71 -1.03 1.89 3.07
C ILE A 71 -0.13 0.91 2.30
N THR A 72 0.71 1.40 1.40
CA THR A 72 1.78 0.58 0.81
C THR A 72 3.14 1.20 1.08
N THR A 73 4.11 0.40 1.53
CA THR A 73 5.50 0.85 1.70
C THR A 73 6.34 0.43 0.50
N ARG A 74 7.30 1.28 0.12
CA ARG A 74 8.30 1.03 -0.95
C ARG A 74 9.51 0.23 -0.44
N SER A 75 9.29 -0.64 0.55
CA SER A 75 10.33 -1.41 1.25
C SER A 75 9.79 -2.79 1.62
N ALA A 76 10.69 -3.74 1.85
CA ALA A 76 10.34 -5.00 2.52
C ALA A 76 10.04 -4.77 4.01
N ASP A 77 10.77 -3.84 4.63
CA ASP A 77 10.63 -3.47 6.03
C ASP A 77 9.29 -2.75 6.29
N THR A 78 8.65 -3.14 7.38
CA THR A 78 7.35 -2.65 7.85
C THR A 78 7.35 -2.34 9.35
N THR A 79 8.53 -2.23 9.97
CA THR A 79 8.70 -1.99 11.41
C THR A 79 8.17 -0.63 11.85
N ASN A 80 8.24 0.38 10.98
CA ASN A 80 7.71 1.72 11.24
C ASN A 80 6.17 1.81 11.17
N ILE A 81 5.48 0.72 10.83
CA ILE A 81 4.04 0.68 10.65
C ILE A 81 3.38 0.02 11.86
N ASP A 82 2.54 0.76 12.60
CA ASP A 82 1.69 0.16 13.62
C ASP A 82 0.54 -0.63 12.95
N LYS A 83 0.82 -1.91 12.68
CA LYS A 83 -0.13 -2.83 12.04
C LYS A 83 -1.39 -3.07 12.87
N LYS A 84 -1.32 -2.91 14.20
CA LYS A 84 -2.50 -3.03 15.07
C LYS A 84 -3.40 -1.82 14.90
N ALA A 85 -2.83 -0.62 14.93
CA ALA A 85 -3.57 0.61 14.65
C ALA A 85 -4.14 0.61 13.23
N ALA A 86 -3.37 0.21 12.21
CA ALA A 86 -3.84 0.11 10.84
C ALA A 86 -5.03 -0.86 10.72
N SER A 87 -4.95 -2.02 11.38
CA SER A 87 -6.06 -2.97 11.45
C SER A 87 -7.29 -2.38 12.14
N ALA A 88 -7.13 -1.70 13.28
CA ALA A 88 -8.23 -1.07 14.01
C ALA A 88 -8.85 0.11 13.23
N ALA A 89 -8.06 0.74 12.36
CA ALA A 89 -8.51 1.74 11.41
C ALA A 89 -9.23 1.17 10.19
N GLY A 90 -9.21 -0.15 9.99
CA GLY A 90 -9.77 -0.81 8.80
C GLY A 90 -8.92 -0.64 7.54
N MET A 91 -7.64 -0.29 7.69
CA MET A 91 -6.72 -0.08 6.57
C MET A 91 -5.98 -1.36 6.20
N LYS A 92 -5.80 -1.57 4.90
CA LYS A 92 -4.95 -2.66 4.39
C LYS A 92 -3.52 -2.16 4.20
N VAL A 93 -2.55 -3.01 4.56
CA VAL A 93 -1.13 -2.70 4.50
C VAL A 93 -0.43 -3.66 3.54
N ALA A 94 0.40 -3.12 2.65
CA ALA A 94 1.25 -3.90 1.75
C ALA A 94 2.70 -3.41 1.75
N ASN A 95 3.63 -4.31 1.41
CA ASN A 95 5.05 -4.02 1.29
C ASN A 95 5.60 -4.42 -0.10
N VAL A 96 6.91 -4.30 -0.27
CA VAL A 96 7.64 -4.82 -1.43
C VAL A 96 8.50 -6.00 -0.93
N PRO A 97 8.05 -7.26 -1.06
CA PRO A 97 8.67 -8.41 -0.41
C PRO A 97 9.91 -8.97 -1.13
N GLU A 98 10.27 -8.43 -2.30
CA GLU A 98 11.33 -8.98 -3.15
C GLU A 98 12.73 -8.56 -2.69
N ASP A 99 13.70 -9.49 -2.83
CA ASP A 99 15.13 -9.21 -2.70
C ASP A 99 15.68 -8.74 -4.06
N PHE A 100 16.30 -7.56 -4.07
CA PHE A 100 16.87 -6.94 -5.26
C PHE A 100 18.39 -6.96 -5.29
N SER A 101 19.03 -7.77 -4.43
CA SER A 101 20.48 -7.89 -4.31
C SER A 101 21.20 -8.21 -5.63
N ASN A 102 20.54 -8.92 -6.55
CA ASN A 102 21.08 -9.30 -7.86
C ASN A 102 20.82 -8.26 -8.97
N LEU A 103 20.25 -7.10 -8.65
CA LEU A 103 19.91 -6.06 -9.62
C LEU A 103 20.84 -4.84 -9.51
N THR A 104 20.91 -4.09 -10.61
CA THR A 104 21.42 -2.71 -10.55
C THR A 104 20.49 -1.85 -9.69
N LYS A 105 20.98 -0.73 -9.17
CA LYS A 105 20.14 0.22 -8.41
C LYS A 105 18.90 0.67 -9.20
N ALA A 106 19.09 1.02 -10.47
CA ALA A 106 17.98 1.42 -11.34
C ALA A 106 16.96 0.27 -11.55
N GLY A 107 17.45 -0.96 -11.72
CA GLY A 107 16.58 -2.15 -11.79
C GLY A 107 15.79 -2.37 -10.52
N ALA A 108 16.43 -2.24 -9.35
CA ALA A 108 15.77 -2.33 -8.06
C ALA A 108 14.70 -1.24 -7.88
N TYR A 109 15.01 0.02 -8.19
CA TYR A 109 14.04 1.12 -8.10
C TYR A 109 12.85 0.94 -9.01
N GLN A 110 13.08 0.45 -10.24
CA GLN A 110 12.01 0.11 -11.16
C GLN A 110 11.10 -0.99 -10.59
N LYS A 111 11.68 -2.05 -10.00
CA LYS A 111 10.90 -3.15 -9.39
C LYS A 111 10.12 -2.72 -8.15
N ILE A 112 10.70 -1.87 -7.31
CA ILE A 112 10.03 -1.27 -6.16
C ILE A 112 8.82 -0.45 -6.59
N ALA A 113 8.98 0.38 -7.63
CA ALA A 113 7.89 1.16 -8.20
C ALA A 113 6.79 0.25 -8.78
N GLU A 114 7.16 -0.76 -9.58
CA GLU A 114 6.24 -1.74 -10.16
C GLU A 114 5.41 -2.46 -9.09
N GLN A 115 6.06 -2.95 -8.04
CA GLN A 115 5.35 -3.66 -6.97
C GLN A 115 4.43 -2.73 -6.17
N SER A 116 4.85 -1.48 -5.93
CA SER A 116 4.02 -0.48 -5.24
C SER A 116 2.75 -0.16 -6.03
N ILE A 117 2.87 0.03 -7.35
CA ILE A 117 1.71 0.24 -8.24
C ILE A 117 0.86 -1.03 -8.36
N LYS A 118 1.48 -2.22 -8.42
CA LYS A 118 0.75 -3.49 -8.45
C LYS A 118 -0.12 -3.68 -7.21
N ASN A 119 0.34 -3.25 -6.03
CA ASN A 119 -0.47 -3.26 -4.81
C ASN A 119 -1.74 -2.40 -4.98
N LEU A 120 -1.59 -1.18 -5.51
CA LEU A 120 -2.73 -0.29 -5.80
C LEU A 120 -3.67 -0.89 -6.86
N ASN A 121 -3.15 -1.44 -7.95
CA ASN A 121 -3.93 -2.12 -8.99
C ASN A 121 -4.80 -3.25 -8.41
N ASN A 122 -4.22 -4.08 -7.55
CA ASN A 122 -4.95 -5.15 -6.88
C ASN A 122 -6.08 -4.60 -6.02
N TRP A 123 -5.83 -3.60 -5.18
CA TRP A 123 -6.88 -3.01 -4.37
C TRP A 123 -7.96 -2.30 -5.17
N GLN A 124 -7.62 -1.59 -6.24
CA GLN A 124 -8.59 -0.99 -7.16
C GLN A 124 -9.49 -2.05 -7.82
N ALA A 125 -8.94 -3.23 -8.08
CA ALA A 125 -9.67 -4.38 -8.59
C ALA A 125 -10.36 -5.23 -7.50
N ASN A 126 -10.39 -4.76 -6.25
CA ASN A 126 -10.91 -5.48 -5.08
C ASN A 126 -10.22 -6.85 -4.82
N LYS A 127 -8.94 -6.98 -5.19
CA LYS A 127 -8.12 -8.17 -4.99
C LYS A 127 -7.15 -8.01 -3.82
N CYS A 128 -6.79 -9.14 -3.21
CA CYS A 128 -5.71 -9.19 -2.23
C CYS A 128 -4.34 -9.04 -2.91
N VAL A 129 -3.35 -8.51 -2.17
CA VAL A 129 -1.97 -8.31 -2.64
C VAL A 129 -1.08 -9.54 -2.46
N GLY A 130 -1.60 -10.63 -1.89
CA GLY A 130 -0.89 -11.91 -1.75
C GLY A 130 0.35 -11.80 -0.86
N LYS A 131 1.52 -12.21 -1.38
CA LYS A 131 2.80 -12.22 -0.63
C LYS A 131 3.25 -10.83 -0.18
N ALA A 132 2.77 -9.76 -0.80
CA ALA A 132 3.03 -8.39 -0.40
C ALA A 132 2.17 -7.94 0.80
N CYS A 133 1.23 -8.77 1.27
CA CYS A 133 0.37 -8.41 2.40
C CYS A 133 1.19 -8.26 3.68
N ALA A 134 1.03 -7.12 4.34
CA ALA A 134 1.65 -6.81 5.63
C ALA A 134 0.61 -6.40 6.69
N CYS A 135 -0.67 -6.70 6.43
CA CYS A 135 -1.78 -6.44 7.36
C CYS A 135 -1.58 -7.16 8.70
N GLY A 136 -2.25 -6.64 9.75
CA GLY A 136 -2.43 -7.36 11.00
C GLY A 136 -3.32 -8.61 10.85
N ILE A 137 -3.42 -9.41 11.91
CA ILE A 137 -4.05 -10.74 11.99
C ILE A 137 -5.50 -10.77 11.44
N SER A 138 -6.23 -9.66 11.51
CA SER A 138 -7.64 -9.54 11.09
C SER A 138 -7.88 -9.71 9.58
N CYS A 139 -6.91 -9.37 8.72
CA CYS A 139 -7.10 -9.41 7.26
C CYS A 139 -7.19 -10.83 6.68
N GLN A 140 -6.74 -11.86 7.43
CA GLN A 140 -6.78 -13.25 6.97
C GLN A 140 -8.19 -13.84 6.93
N LYS A 141 -9.15 -13.27 7.69
CA LYS A 141 -10.53 -13.80 7.75
C LYS A 141 -11.31 -13.51 6.47
N ASP A 142 -11.14 -12.32 5.88
CA ASP A 142 -11.85 -11.90 4.67
C ASP A 142 -11.55 -12.76 3.43
N PHE A 143 -10.37 -13.39 3.37
CA PHE A 143 -9.97 -14.26 2.26
C PHE A 143 -10.62 -15.66 2.34
N ASN A 144 -10.86 -16.17 3.55
CA ASN A 144 -11.48 -17.49 3.74
C ASN A 144 -13.00 -17.42 3.55
N SER A 145 -13.66 -16.32 3.94
CA SER A 145 -15.09 -16.12 3.73
C SER A 145 -15.51 -16.01 2.26
N SER A 146 -14.59 -15.71 1.34
CA SER A 146 -14.85 -15.68 -0.11
C SER A 146 -14.66 -17.03 -0.83
N LYS A 147 -14.18 -18.07 -0.14
CA LYS A 147 -14.12 -19.44 -0.68
C LYS A 147 -15.39 -20.24 -0.39
N ASP A 148 -16.08 -19.93 0.70
CA ASP A 148 -17.27 -20.67 1.13
C ASP A 148 -18.53 -20.38 0.28
N SER A 149 -18.48 -19.43 -0.66
CA SER A 149 -19.61 -19.06 -1.52
C SER A 149 -19.59 -19.70 -2.93
N LEU A 150 -18.72 -20.67 -3.18
CA LEU A 150 -18.53 -21.30 -4.50
C LEU A 150 -18.54 -22.85 -4.49
N SER A 151 -18.98 -23.50 -3.41
CA SER A 151 -19.01 -24.97 -3.30
C SER A 151 -20.41 -25.62 -3.27
N ASP A 152 -21.51 -24.87 -3.41
CA ASP A 152 -22.86 -25.40 -3.20
C ASP A 152 -23.73 -25.51 -4.47
N ASP A 153 -23.15 -25.79 -5.64
CA ASP A 153 -23.93 -26.07 -6.87
C ASP A 153 -23.42 -27.30 -7.64
N THR A 154 -23.21 -28.42 -6.95
CA THR A 154 -23.17 -29.73 -7.64
C THR A 154 -23.77 -30.84 -6.77
N GLN A 155 -25.08 -30.75 -6.57
CA GLN A 155 -25.94 -31.91 -6.42
C GLN A 155 -27.36 -31.47 -6.74
N ILE A 156 -27.90 -31.92 -7.88
CA ILE A 156 -29.26 -32.43 -8.08
C ILE A 156 -29.45 -32.68 -9.59
N LEU A 157 -29.91 -33.90 -9.88
CA LEU A 157 -30.23 -34.57 -11.15
C LEU A 157 -29.07 -35.23 -11.90
#